data_AF-A0A536YBN9-F1
#
_entry.id   AF-A0A536YBN9-F1
#
_cell.length_a   1.000
_cell.length_b   1.000
_cell.length_c   1.000
_cell.angle_alpha   90.00
_cell.angle_beta   90.00
_cell.angle_gamma   90.00
#
_symmetry.space_group_name_H-M   'P 1'
#
loop_
_entity.id
_entity.type
_entity.pdbx_description
1 polymer ?
#
loop_
_entity_poly.entity_id
_entity_poly.type
_entity_poly.pdbx_seq_one_letter_code
_entity_poly.pdbx_strand_id
1 'polypeptide(L)'
;MSDGVAIPAWLLVVMAALAVWALYEHVVVPALRFLVTHPANQVIDELGERLRIGIRPFQRTKRQALIHSLLADRRVQAAAEKYARDKDVTLPAALRRVERYAREIVPAFNAYLYFRIGYWIGRWIARSLYRVRIGYVDSEGIAKVGSDATVVFVMNHRSNMDYVLAAYLAADQAALSYAVGEWARIWPLSALIRAMGAYFVRRNSKDELYRRVLERYIAMATEAGVPQAVFPEGGLTRDGLMREPKLG
;
A
#
# COMPACT_ATOMS: atom_id res chain seq x y z
N MET A 1 40.83 -32.19 31.38
CA MET A 1 41.32 -31.55 30.13
C MET A 1 40.14 -31.56 29.18
N SER A 2 39.58 -30.41 28.83
CA SER A 2 38.50 -30.33 27.84
C SER A 2 39.13 -30.30 26.45
N ASP A 3 39.09 -31.43 25.75
CA ASP A 3 39.52 -31.50 24.35
C ASP A 3 38.63 -30.57 23.52
N GLY A 4 39.25 -29.57 22.88
CA GLY A 4 38.56 -28.63 22.03
C GLY A 4 38.06 -29.31 20.76
N VAL A 5 36.76 -29.25 20.50
CA VAL A 5 36.18 -29.72 19.25
C VAL A 5 36.54 -28.72 18.15
N ALA A 6 37.40 -29.12 17.21
CA ALA A 6 37.76 -28.29 16.06
C ALA A 6 36.65 -28.33 15.01
N ILE A 7 36.06 -27.18 14.72
CA ILE A 7 35.01 -27.03 13.71
C ILE A 7 35.62 -26.39 12.45
N PRO A 8 35.38 -26.95 11.25
CA PRO A 8 35.83 -26.32 10.01
C PRO A 8 35.25 -24.91 9.83
N ALA A 9 36.06 -23.96 9.36
CA ALA A 9 35.66 -22.56 9.22
C ALA A 9 34.41 -22.37 8.34
N TRP A 10 34.25 -23.17 7.29
CA TRP A 10 33.06 -23.13 6.42
C TRP A 10 31.78 -23.52 7.19
N LEU A 11 31.86 -24.49 8.10
CA LEU A 11 30.72 -24.93 8.90
C LEU A 11 30.32 -23.85 9.91
N LEU A 12 31.30 -23.15 10.49
CA LEU A 12 31.05 -22.00 11.36
C LEU A 12 30.32 -20.87 10.61
N VAL A 13 30.74 -20.56 9.37
CA VAL A 13 30.08 -19.54 8.53
C VAL A 13 28.64 -19.93 8.21
N VAL A 14 28.39 -21.19 7.84
CA VAL A 14 27.04 -21.69 7.57
C VAL A 14 26.17 -21.61 8.82
N MET A 15 26.67 -22.05 9.98
CA MET A 15 25.94 -21.96 11.24
C MET A 15 25.65 -20.51 11.65
N ALA A 16 26.61 -19.60 11.47
CA ALA A 16 26.40 -18.18 11.74
C ALA A 16 25.33 -17.58 10.81
N ALA A 17 25.36 -17.92 9.51
CA ALA A 17 24.33 -17.47 8.56
C ALA A 17 22.94 -18.00 8.93
N LEU A 18 22.82 -19.27 9.29
CA LEU A 18 21.56 -19.87 9.76
C LEU A 18 21.09 -19.27 11.08
N ALA A 19 22.00 -18.98 12.01
CA ALA A 19 21.67 -18.34 13.28
C ALA A 19 21.18 -16.90 13.08
N VAL A 20 21.82 -16.13 12.19
CA VAL A 20 21.35 -14.78 11.80
C VAL A 20 19.98 -14.86 11.13
N TRP A 21 19.77 -15.82 10.24
CA TRP A 21 18.48 -16.06 9.60
C TRP A 21 17.39 -16.39 10.63
N ALA A 22 17.67 -17.33 11.54
CA ALA A 22 16.73 -17.73 12.59
C ALA A 22 16.42 -16.58 13.57
N LEU A 23 17.44 -15.80 13.97
CA LEU A 23 17.26 -14.61 14.80
C LEU A 23 16.36 -13.59 14.09
N TYR A 24 16.59 -13.37 12.81
CA TYR A 24 15.77 -12.47 12.01
C TYR A 24 14.31 -12.94 11.93
N GLU A 25 14.09 -14.21 11.60
CA GLU A 25 12.76 -14.79 11.38
C GLU A 25 11.94 -14.94 12.68
N HIS A 26 12.58 -15.39 13.77
CA HIS A 26 11.88 -15.73 15.01
C HIS A 26 11.91 -14.65 16.09
N VAL A 27 12.82 -13.68 16.01
CA VAL A 27 12.94 -12.62 17.03
C VAL A 27 12.66 -11.24 16.42
N VAL A 28 13.40 -10.85 15.39
CA VAL A 28 13.31 -9.49 14.84
C VAL A 28 11.96 -9.23 14.19
N VAL A 29 11.49 -10.13 13.30
CA VAL A 29 10.20 -9.97 12.62
C VAL A 29 9.01 -9.98 13.60
N PRO A 30 8.91 -10.91 14.56
CA PRO A 30 7.84 -10.90 15.55
C PRO A 30 7.88 -9.69 16.49
N ALA A 31 9.07 -9.27 16.94
CA ALA A 31 9.22 -8.07 17.77
C ALA A 31 8.76 -6.81 17.02
N LEU A 32 9.16 -6.64 15.75
CA LEU A 32 8.68 -5.56 14.91
C LEU A 32 7.16 -5.60 14.73
N ARG A 33 6.56 -6.79 14.53
CA ARG A 33 5.10 -6.94 14.45
C ARG A 33 4.41 -6.55 15.76
N PHE A 34 4.94 -6.96 16.90
CA PHE A 34 4.39 -6.65 18.22
C PHE A 34 4.44 -5.14 18.51
N LEU A 35 5.59 -4.52 18.29
CA LEU A 35 5.79 -3.08 18.46
C LEU A 35 4.90 -2.23 17.55
N VAL A 36 4.46 -2.76 16.41
CA VAL A 36 3.68 -2.02 15.40
C VAL A 36 2.16 -2.24 15.54
N THR A 37 1.70 -3.29 16.23
CA THR A 37 0.27 -3.61 16.35
C THR A 37 -0.41 -2.98 17.57
N HIS A 38 0.28 -2.92 18.71
CA HIS A 38 -0.27 -2.32 19.94
C HIS A 38 -0.51 -0.80 19.87
N PRO A 39 0.42 0.02 19.32
CA PRO A 39 0.22 1.47 19.26
C PRO A 39 -0.65 1.94 18.08
N ALA A 40 -0.97 1.07 17.11
CA ALA A 40 -1.71 1.48 15.92
C ALA A 40 -3.10 2.03 16.24
N ASN A 41 -3.84 1.41 17.16
CA ASN A 41 -5.17 1.90 17.55
C ASN A 41 -5.09 3.23 18.31
N GLN A 42 -4.10 3.39 19.21
CA GLN A 42 -3.89 4.64 19.94
C GLN A 42 -3.51 5.80 19.01
N VAL A 43 -2.65 5.53 18.02
CA VAL A 43 -2.28 6.53 17.00
C VAL A 43 -3.47 6.91 16.14
N ILE A 44 -4.35 5.97 15.80
CA ILE A 44 -5.57 6.26 15.05
C ILE A 44 -6.47 7.23 15.81
N ASP A 45 -6.61 7.04 17.13
CA ASP A 45 -7.45 7.91 17.96
C ASP A 45 -6.77 9.26 18.24
N GLU A 46 -5.45 9.30 18.48
CA GLU A 46 -4.65 10.55 18.61
C GLU A 46 -4.73 11.41 17.33
N LEU A 47 -4.65 10.78 16.16
CA LEU A 47 -4.61 11.48 14.88
C LEU A 47 -5.99 11.85 14.34
N GLY A 48 -7.05 11.19 14.81
CA GLY A 48 -8.42 11.52 14.40
C GLY A 48 -8.78 12.99 14.64
N GLU A 49 -8.23 13.59 15.69
CA GLU A 49 -8.45 14.99 16.05
C GLU A 49 -7.52 15.98 15.34
N ARG A 50 -6.38 15.50 14.81
CA ARG A 50 -5.36 16.35 14.17
C ARG A 50 -5.45 16.35 12.66
N LEU A 51 -5.90 15.25 12.06
CA LEU A 51 -6.03 15.12 10.62
C LEU A 51 -7.28 15.83 10.14
N ARG A 52 -7.10 16.70 9.15
CA ARG A 52 -8.22 17.35 8.49
C ARG A 52 -9.14 16.34 7.80
N ILE A 53 -8.56 15.32 7.18
CA ILE A 53 -9.27 14.15 6.68
C ILE A 53 -8.90 12.97 7.58
N GLY A 54 -9.76 12.75 8.57
CA GLY A 54 -9.59 11.67 9.54
C GLY A 54 -9.54 10.28 8.88
N ILE A 55 -8.93 9.34 9.58
CA ILE A 55 -8.81 7.95 9.13
C ILE A 55 -10.22 7.34 9.02
N ARG A 56 -10.60 6.98 7.81
CA ARG A 56 -11.95 6.46 7.52
C ARG A 56 -12.13 5.05 8.08
N PRO A 57 -13.37 4.63 8.43
CA PRO A 57 -13.63 3.27 8.92
C PRO A 57 -13.10 2.18 7.99
N PHE A 58 -13.15 2.41 6.67
CA PHE A 58 -12.61 1.51 5.66
C PHE A 58 -11.12 1.20 5.85
N GLN A 59 -10.31 2.17 6.28
CA GLN A 59 -8.89 1.99 6.56
C GLN A 59 -8.63 1.24 7.87
N ARG A 60 -9.60 1.25 8.81
CA ARG A 60 -9.56 0.49 10.07
C ARG A 60 -10.07 -0.95 9.90
N THR A 61 -10.86 -1.21 8.86
CA THR A 61 -11.43 -2.53 8.58
C THR A 61 -10.32 -3.56 8.37
N LYS A 62 -10.44 -4.71 9.03
CA LYS A 62 -9.50 -5.82 8.84
C LYS A 62 -9.44 -6.21 7.36
N ARG A 63 -8.23 -6.41 6.85
CA ARG A 63 -7.99 -6.80 5.46
C ARG A 63 -8.83 -8.00 4.99
N GLN A 64 -9.01 -9.04 5.83
CA GLN A 64 -9.89 -10.17 5.46
C GLN A 64 -11.34 -9.75 5.21
N ALA A 65 -11.88 -8.82 6.01
CA ALA A 65 -13.25 -8.35 5.82
C ALA A 65 -13.40 -7.60 4.50
N LEU A 66 -12.44 -6.75 4.12
CA LEU A 66 -12.44 -6.08 2.80
C LEU A 66 -12.38 -7.08 1.64
N ILE A 67 -11.58 -8.15 1.77
CA ILE A 67 -11.52 -9.23 0.77
C ILE A 67 -12.87 -9.94 0.66
N HIS A 68 -13.52 -10.25 1.78
CA HIS A 68 -14.85 -10.87 1.78
C HIS A 68 -15.90 -9.94 1.17
N SER A 69 -15.86 -8.63 1.46
CA SER A 69 -16.75 -7.64 0.85
C SER A 69 -16.57 -7.60 -0.68
N LEU A 70 -15.34 -7.69 -1.19
CA LEU A 70 -15.09 -7.77 -2.63
C LEU A 70 -15.60 -9.07 -3.24
N LEU A 71 -15.45 -10.20 -2.54
CA LEU A 71 -16.00 -11.48 -2.99
C LEU A 71 -17.53 -11.43 -3.04
N ALA A 72 -18.18 -10.70 -2.13
CA ALA A 72 -19.64 -10.55 -2.10
C ALA A 72 -20.18 -9.44 -3.03
N ASP A 73 -19.31 -8.63 -3.65
CA ASP A 73 -19.74 -7.54 -4.53
C ASP A 73 -20.43 -8.08 -5.79
N ARG A 74 -21.64 -7.57 -6.08
CA ARG A 74 -22.46 -8.04 -7.20
C ARG A 74 -21.78 -7.92 -8.56
N ARG A 75 -20.98 -6.87 -8.79
CA ARG A 75 -20.27 -6.67 -10.06
C ARG A 75 -19.08 -7.64 -10.18
N VAL A 76 -18.43 -7.96 -9.05
CA VAL A 76 -17.37 -8.98 -9.01
C VAL A 76 -17.94 -10.38 -9.24
N GLN A 77 -19.05 -10.74 -8.60
CA GLN A 77 -19.74 -12.01 -8.80
C GLN A 77 -20.15 -12.21 -10.26
N ALA A 78 -20.81 -11.21 -10.86
CA ALA A 78 -21.19 -11.26 -12.28
C ALA A 78 -19.96 -11.42 -13.21
N ALA A 79 -18.85 -10.75 -12.91
CA ALA A 79 -17.62 -10.93 -13.66
C ALA A 79 -16.97 -12.31 -13.47
N ALA A 80 -17.07 -12.89 -12.27
CA ALA A 80 -16.60 -14.24 -12.00
C ALA A 80 -17.42 -15.29 -12.77
N GLU A 81 -18.75 -15.12 -12.83
CA GLU A 81 -19.63 -15.96 -13.63
C GLU A 81 -19.34 -15.85 -15.13
N LYS A 82 -19.14 -14.63 -15.65
CA LYS A 82 -18.72 -14.42 -17.04
C LYS A 82 -17.39 -15.12 -17.31
N TYR A 83 -16.40 -14.92 -16.45
CA TYR A 83 -15.09 -15.55 -16.56
C TYR A 83 -15.20 -17.09 -16.54
N ALA A 84 -16.05 -17.64 -15.67
CA ALA A 84 -16.29 -19.07 -15.57
C ALA A 84 -16.83 -19.65 -16.89
N ARG A 85 -17.80 -18.96 -17.51
CA ARG A 85 -18.33 -19.33 -18.83
C ARG A 85 -17.28 -19.20 -19.94
N ASP A 86 -16.59 -18.06 -20.01
CA ASP A 86 -15.65 -17.75 -21.09
C ASP A 86 -14.40 -18.64 -21.07
N LYS A 87 -14.01 -19.15 -19.89
CA LYS A 87 -12.82 -19.98 -19.69
C LYS A 87 -13.13 -21.45 -19.42
N ASP A 88 -14.40 -21.85 -19.50
CA ASP A 88 -14.86 -23.21 -19.22
C ASP A 88 -14.33 -23.75 -17.88
N VAL A 89 -14.51 -22.96 -16.82
CA VAL A 89 -14.13 -23.34 -15.45
C VAL A 89 -15.32 -23.24 -14.51
N THR A 90 -15.29 -24.01 -13.43
CA THR A 90 -16.34 -23.93 -12.41
C THR A 90 -16.35 -22.57 -11.70
N LEU A 91 -17.53 -22.09 -11.30
CA LEU A 91 -17.67 -20.84 -10.54
C LEU A 91 -16.79 -20.79 -9.27
N PRO A 92 -16.68 -21.86 -8.45
CA PRO A 92 -15.75 -21.89 -7.33
C PRO A 92 -14.28 -21.67 -7.74
N ALA A 93 -13.85 -22.16 -8.91
CA ALA A 93 -12.50 -21.91 -9.41
C ALA A 93 -12.29 -20.44 -9.78
N ALA A 94 -13.29 -19.81 -10.41
CA ALA A 94 -13.27 -18.37 -10.70
C ALA A 94 -13.23 -17.53 -9.41
N LEU A 95 -14.02 -17.88 -8.39
CA LEU A 95 -14.03 -17.19 -7.10
C LEU A 95 -12.71 -17.33 -6.32
N ARG A 96 -12.05 -18.50 -6.37
CA ARG A 96 -10.67 -18.65 -5.84
C ARG A 96 -9.69 -17.71 -6.54
N ARG A 97 -9.91 -17.43 -7.83
CA ARG A 97 -9.09 -16.48 -8.57
C ARG A 97 -9.38 -15.04 -8.18
N VAL A 98 -10.66 -14.68 -8.02
CA VAL A 98 -11.07 -13.40 -7.43
C VAL A 98 -10.42 -13.19 -6.08
N GLU A 99 -10.45 -14.18 -5.18
CA GLU A 99 -9.85 -14.07 -3.86
C GLU A 99 -8.34 -13.82 -3.94
N ARG A 100 -7.65 -14.48 -4.87
CA ARG A 100 -6.22 -14.25 -5.12
C ARG A 100 -5.96 -12.81 -5.58
N TYR A 101 -6.80 -12.28 -6.47
CA TYR A 101 -6.72 -10.89 -6.93
C TYR A 101 -7.03 -9.90 -5.82
N ALA A 102 -8.07 -10.14 -5.03
CA ALA A 102 -8.41 -9.32 -3.87
C ALA A 102 -7.26 -9.31 -2.85
N ARG A 103 -6.63 -10.46 -2.57
CA ARG A 103 -5.43 -10.51 -1.70
C ARG A 103 -4.25 -9.73 -2.29
N GLU A 104 -4.09 -9.73 -3.60
CA GLU A 104 -3.04 -8.94 -4.24
C GLU A 104 -3.29 -7.44 -4.12
N ILE A 105 -4.53 -7.01 -4.32
CA ILE A 105 -4.94 -5.60 -4.37
C ILE A 105 -5.07 -5.01 -2.96
N VAL A 106 -5.88 -5.64 -2.09
CA VAL A 106 -6.24 -5.05 -0.78
C VAL A 106 -4.99 -4.89 0.11
N PRO A 107 -4.67 -3.65 0.54
CA PRO A 107 -3.53 -3.36 1.39
C PRO A 107 -3.77 -3.83 2.82
N ALA A 108 -2.70 -3.83 3.62
CA ALA A 108 -2.74 -4.17 5.04
C ALA A 108 -2.34 -2.94 5.86
N PHE A 109 -3.11 -1.86 5.72
CA PHE A 109 -2.78 -0.55 6.29
C PHE A 109 -2.51 -0.63 7.79
N ASN A 110 -1.42 0.02 8.23
CA ASN A 110 -1.08 0.17 9.63
C ASN A 110 -0.76 1.64 9.91
N ALA A 111 -1.63 2.28 10.69
CA ALA A 111 -1.53 3.70 10.99
C ALA A 111 -0.26 4.08 11.75
N TYR A 112 0.20 3.25 12.70
CA TYR A 112 1.45 3.51 13.41
C TYR A 112 2.64 3.52 12.46
N LEU A 113 2.74 2.50 11.61
CA LEU A 113 3.81 2.44 10.63
C LEU A 113 3.73 3.61 9.64
N TYR A 114 2.53 4.00 9.20
CA TYR A 114 2.33 5.13 8.30
C TYR A 114 2.79 6.46 8.93
N PHE A 115 2.19 6.84 10.05
CA PHE A 115 2.32 8.20 10.60
C PHE A 115 3.52 8.43 11.50
N ARG A 116 4.08 7.39 12.14
CA ARG A 116 5.25 7.53 13.02
C ARG A 116 6.52 7.22 12.25
N ILE A 117 6.64 5.97 11.78
CA ILE A 117 7.87 5.48 11.16
C ILE A 117 7.99 6.00 9.72
N GLY A 118 6.96 5.77 8.91
CA GLY A 118 6.93 6.12 7.49
C GLY A 118 7.06 7.61 7.25
N TYR A 119 6.34 8.43 8.02
CA TYR A 119 6.50 9.89 8.00
C TYR A 119 7.92 10.31 8.37
N TRP A 120 8.48 9.79 9.48
CA TRP A 120 9.82 10.16 9.92
C TRP A 120 10.90 9.81 8.88
N ILE A 121 10.88 8.57 8.37
CA ILE A 121 11.81 8.12 7.32
C ILE A 121 11.59 8.94 6.05
N GLY A 122 10.35 9.09 5.60
CA GLY A 122 10.01 9.82 4.38
C GLY A 122 10.45 11.28 4.43
N ARG A 123 10.22 11.96 5.56
CA ARG A 123 10.70 13.32 5.81
C ARG A 123 12.21 13.42 5.76
N TRP A 124 12.92 12.48 6.40
CA TRP A 124 14.38 12.46 6.41
C TRP A 124 14.95 12.25 5.00
N ILE A 125 14.45 11.26 4.25
CA ILE A 125 14.85 10.98 2.87
C ILE A 125 14.54 12.16 1.95
N ALA A 126 13.33 12.72 2.05
CA ALA A 126 12.91 13.84 1.20
C ALA A 126 13.83 15.06 1.39
N ARG A 127 14.20 15.36 2.64
CA ARG A 127 15.05 16.53 2.97
C ARG A 127 16.53 16.30 2.72
N SER A 128 17.00 15.05 2.74
CA SER A 128 18.40 14.74 2.44
C SER A 128 18.69 14.74 0.93
N LEU A 129 17.72 14.31 0.12
CA LEU A 129 17.89 14.21 -1.34
C LEU A 129 17.37 15.44 -2.10
N TYR A 130 16.39 16.17 -1.55
CA TYR A 130 15.74 17.28 -2.24
C TYR A 130 15.61 18.53 -1.36
N ARG A 131 15.67 19.69 -2.00
CA ARG A 131 15.24 20.95 -1.40
C ARG A 131 13.74 21.15 -1.63
N VAL A 132 12.93 20.63 -0.71
CA VAL A 132 11.47 20.72 -0.80
C VAL A 132 11.01 22.16 -0.55
N ARG A 133 10.28 22.73 -1.50
CA ARG A 133 9.64 24.05 -1.40
C ARG A 133 8.19 23.92 -1.84
N ILE A 134 7.27 24.46 -1.05
CA ILE A 134 5.85 24.52 -1.39
C ILE A 134 5.60 25.93 -1.93
N GLY A 135 5.32 26.03 -3.23
CA GLY A 135 5.15 27.32 -3.91
C GLY A 135 3.78 27.95 -3.67
N TYR A 136 2.72 27.16 -3.76
CA TYR A 136 1.34 27.61 -3.61
C TYR A 136 0.51 26.54 -2.92
N VAL A 137 -0.32 26.97 -1.96
CA VAL A 137 -1.33 26.14 -1.31
C VAL A 137 -2.63 26.94 -1.31
N ASP A 138 -3.61 26.49 -2.08
CA ASP A 138 -4.96 27.08 -2.07
C ASP A 138 -5.69 26.72 -0.79
N SER A 139 -5.30 27.37 0.31
CA SER A 139 -5.83 27.03 1.65
C SER A 139 -7.33 27.27 1.74
N GLU A 140 -7.84 28.31 1.07
CA GLU A 140 -9.28 28.63 1.02
C GLU A 140 -10.08 27.64 0.18
N GLY A 141 -9.60 27.28 -1.01
CA GLY A 141 -10.23 26.27 -1.85
C GLY A 141 -10.27 24.92 -1.15
N ILE A 142 -9.16 24.52 -0.53
CA ILE A 142 -9.12 23.31 0.28
C ILE A 142 -10.11 23.48 1.45
N ALA A 143 -10.14 24.62 2.17
CA ALA A 143 -11.09 24.90 3.28
C ALA A 143 -12.56 24.64 2.94
N LYS A 144 -12.97 24.89 1.69
CA LYS A 144 -14.33 24.69 1.19
C LYS A 144 -14.68 23.23 0.88
N VAL A 145 -13.70 22.34 0.80
CA VAL A 145 -13.94 20.90 0.60
C VAL A 145 -14.65 20.33 1.84
N GLY A 146 -15.83 19.77 1.64
CA GLY A 146 -16.63 19.14 2.70
C GLY A 146 -15.88 18.02 3.40
N SER A 147 -16.13 17.84 4.70
CA SER A 147 -15.48 16.80 5.52
C SER A 147 -15.82 15.36 5.09
N ASP A 148 -16.91 15.19 4.36
CA ASP A 148 -17.38 13.96 3.76
C ASP A 148 -16.84 13.71 2.35
N ALA A 149 -16.25 14.73 1.71
CA ALA A 149 -15.69 14.59 0.37
C ALA A 149 -14.47 13.67 0.35
N THR A 150 -14.32 12.92 -0.75
CA THR A 150 -13.13 12.14 -1.05
C THR A 150 -12.14 12.99 -1.85
N VAL A 151 -10.98 13.24 -1.27
CA VAL A 151 -9.91 13.98 -1.95
C VAL A 151 -9.08 13.03 -2.82
N VAL A 152 -8.93 13.38 -4.10
CA VAL A 152 -8.10 12.66 -5.06
C VAL A 152 -6.94 13.56 -5.50
N PHE A 153 -5.73 13.17 -5.13
CA PHE A 153 -4.50 13.83 -5.54
C PHE A 153 -4.13 13.37 -6.95
N VAL A 154 -4.16 14.30 -7.89
CA VAL A 154 -3.73 14.07 -9.27
C VAL A 154 -2.39 14.75 -9.46
N MET A 155 -1.35 13.96 -9.73
CA MET A 155 0.02 14.43 -9.81
C MET A 155 0.72 13.89 -11.06
N ASN A 156 1.68 14.65 -11.57
CA ASN A 156 2.63 14.15 -12.54
C ASN A 156 3.59 13.14 -11.91
N HIS A 157 4.22 12.27 -12.71
CA HIS A 157 5.14 11.24 -12.18
C HIS A 157 6.53 11.33 -12.80
N ARG A 158 7.47 11.90 -12.02
CA ARG A 158 8.84 12.13 -12.42
C ARG A 158 9.88 11.28 -11.70
N SER A 159 9.56 10.81 -10.50
CA SER A 159 10.49 10.03 -9.69
C SER A 159 9.75 9.02 -8.83
N ASN A 160 10.41 7.91 -8.47
CA ASN A 160 9.93 7.06 -7.37
C ASN A 160 9.87 7.83 -6.03
N MET A 161 10.56 8.97 -5.93
CA MET A 161 10.46 9.88 -4.79
C MET A 161 9.09 10.55 -4.68
N ASP A 162 8.30 10.63 -5.76
CA ASP A 162 7.01 11.32 -5.74
C ASP A 162 6.04 10.70 -4.74
N TYR A 163 6.08 9.37 -4.56
CA TYR A 163 5.29 8.69 -3.52
C TYR A 163 5.68 9.15 -2.11
N VAL A 164 6.98 9.27 -1.85
CA VAL A 164 7.53 9.68 -0.55
C VAL A 164 7.21 11.15 -0.28
N LEU A 165 7.39 12.01 -1.28
CA LEU A 165 7.07 13.44 -1.19
C LEU A 165 5.59 13.66 -0.98
N ALA A 166 4.72 12.99 -1.76
CA ALA A 166 3.27 13.11 -1.60
C ALA A 166 2.83 12.66 -0.20
N ALA A 167 3.31 11.50 0.26
CA ALA A 167 2.99 11.02 1.61
C ALA A 167 3.52 11.97 2.70
N TYR A 168 4.76 12.48 2.57
CA TYR A 168 5.34 13.44 3.51
C TYR A 168 4.55 14.77 3.55
N LEU A 169 4.17 15.31 2.40
CA LEU A 169 3.44 16.58 2.29
C LEU A 169 1.98 16.46 2.73
N ALA A 170 1.37 15.30 2.54
CA ALA A 170 -0.03 15.05 2.92
C ALA A 170 -0.19 14.49 4.33
N ALA A 171 0.88 14.07 5.00
CA ALA A 171 0.80 13.36 6.28
C ALA A 171 0.07 14.12 7.40
N ASP A 172 0.09 15.45 7.39
CA ASP A 172 -0.62 16.28 8.36
C ASP A 172 -2.11 16.50 8.00
N GLN A 173 -2.52 16.08 6.80
CA GLN A 173 -3.87 16.28 6.26
C GLN A 173 -4.64 14.97 6.11
N ALA A 174 -3.96 13.90 5.68
CA ALA A 174 -4.59 12.66 5.23
C ALA A 174 -3.62 11.46 5.19
N ALA A 175 -4.17 10.25 5.39
CA ALA A 175 -3.50 9.02 4.99
C ALA A 175 -3.79 8.72 3.52
N LEU A 176 -2.80 8.92 2.64
CA LEU A 176 -2.92 8.64 1.21
C LEU A 176 -2.89 7.14 0.91
N SER A 177 -3.81 6.69 0.07
CA SER A 177 -3.78 5.40 -0.61
C SER A 177 -3.35 5.62 -2.07
N TYR A 178 -2.40 4.83 -2.55
CA TYR A 178 -1.87 4.96 -3.91
C TYR A 178 -1.65 3.60 -4.58
N ALA A 179 -1.75 3.61 -5.91
CA ALA A 179 -1.44 2.48 -6.76
C ALA A 179 0.08 2.36 -6.96
N VAL A 180 0.64 1.18 -6.67
CA VAL A 180 2.07 0.88 -6.89
C VAL A 180 2.22 -0.20 -7.95
N GLY A 181 3.21 -0.05 -8.81
CA GLY A 181 3.53 -1.06 -9.83
C GLY A 181 4.05 -2.37 -9.23
N GLU A 182 3.86 -3.46 -9.98
CA GLU A 182 4.29 -4.81 -9.58
C GLU A 182 5.80 -4.98 -9.33
N TRP A 183 6.64 -4.09 -9.87
CA TRP A 183 8.09 -4.11 -9.67
C TRP A 183 8.49 -4.04 -8.19
N ALA A 184 7.70 -3.35 -7.37
CA ALA A 184 7.98 -3.18 -5.94
C ALA A 184 7.47 -4.35 -5.09
N ARG A 185 6.98 -5.43 -5.70
CA ARG A 185 6.45 -6.62 -5.02
C ARG A 185 7.54 -7.60 -4.56
N ILE A 186 8.72 -7.09 -4.23
CA ILE A 186 9.82 -7.87 -3.64
C ILE A 186 9.75 -7.79 -2.12
N TRP A 187 10.13 -8.86 -1.43
CA TRP A 187 10.29 -8.81 0.03
C TRP A 187 11.65 -8.16 0.36
N PRO A 188 11.76 -7.29 1.38
CA PRO A 188 10.74 -6.89 2.36
C PRO A 188 9.88 -5.68 1.94
N LEU A 189 10.24 -5.01 0.84
CA LEU A 189 9.62 -3.76 0.38
C LEU A 189 8.10 -3.86 0.22
N SER A 190 7.60 -4.98 -0.29
CA SER A 190 6.18 -5.22 -0.50
C SER A 190 5.33 -5.19 0.77
N ALA A 191 5.87 -5.65 1.90
CA ALA A 191 5.18 -5.63 3.19
C ALA A 191 5.08 -4.19 3.72
N LEU A 192 6.17 -3.44 3.62
CA LEU A 192 6.20 -2.02 3.98
C LEU A 192 5.20 -1.21 3.16
N ILE A 193 5.21 -1.37 1.83
CA ILE A 193 4.31 -0.65 0.92
C ILE A 193 2.83 -0.93 1.23
N ARG A 194 2.47 -2.19 1.50
CA ARG A 194 1.10 -2.56 1.90
C ARG A 194 0.70 -1.96 3.24
N ALA A 195 1.64 -1.91 4.18
CA ALA A 195 1.41 -1.33 5.50
C ALA A 195 1.28 0.20 5.43
N MET A 196 1.93 0.85 4.46
CA MET A 196 1.73 2.25 4.13
C MET A 196 0.40 2.54 3.40
N GLY A 197 -0.47 1.54 3.21
CA GLY A 197 -1.79 1.72 2.60
C GLY A 197 -1.80 1.69 1.07
N ALA A 198 -0.67 1.40 0.44
CA ALA A 198 -0.59 1.31 -1.02
C ALA A 198 -1.02 -0.06 -1.53
N TYR A 199 -1.75 -0.08 -2.66
CA TYR A 199 -2.20 -1.30 -3.32
C TYR A 199 -1.41 -1.57 -4.60
N PHE A 200 -1.17 -2.84 -4.90
CA PHE A 200 -0.40 -3.24 -6.07
C PHE A 200 -1.29 -3.35 -7.32
N VAL A 201 -0.83 -2.75 -8.41
CA VAL A 201 -1.51 -2.74 -9.71
C VAL A 201 -0.62 -3.33 -10.79
N ARG A 202 -1.21 -4.20 -11.62
CA ARG A 202 -0.62 -4.75 -12.83
C ARG A 202 -0.86 -3.81 -14.00
N ARG A 203 0.15 -3.03 -14.39
CA ARG A 203 0.05 -1.95 -15.39
C ARG A 203 -0.44 -2.39 -16.79
N ASN A 204 -0.27 -3.66 -17.15
CA ASN A 204 -0.64 -4.20 -18.47
C ASN A 204 -1.50 -5.47 -18.37
N SER A 205 -2.23 -5.67 -17.27
CA SER A 205 -3.04 -6.89 -17.14
C SER A 205 -4.17 -6.89 -18.15
N LYS A 206 -4.15 -7.84 -19.11
CA LYS A 206 -5.27 -8.06 -20.05
C LYS A 206 -6.43 -8.86 -19.44
N ASP A 207 -6.33 -9.20 -18.15
CA ASP A 207 -7.33 -10.01 -17.46
C ASP A 207 -8.50 -9.13 -16.99
N GLU A 208 -9.66 -9.28 -17.64
CA GLU A 208 -10.89 -8.54 -17.33
C GLU A 208 -11.37 -8.77 -15.90
N LEU A 209 -11.23 -10.00 -15.38
CA LEU A 209 -11.64 -10.33 -14.02
C LEU A 209 -10.75 -9.59 -13.01
N TYR A 210 -9.43 -9.56 -13.23
CA TYR A 210 -8.52 -8.78 -12.39
C TYR A 210 -8.89 -7.30 -12.39
N ARG A 211 -9.07 -6.70 -13.58
CA ARG A 211 -9.42 -5.29 -13.71
C ARG A 211 -10.73 -4.98 -13.00
N ARG A 212 -11.73 -5.86 -13.08
CA ARG A 212 -13.00 -5.68 -12.37
C ARG A 212 -12.84 -5.69 -10.86
N VAL A 213 -12.03 -6.62 -10.32
CA VAL A 213 -11.76 -6.66 -8.86
C VAL A 213 -11.04 -5.39 -8.41
N LEU A 214 -10.07 -4.91 -9.19
CA LEU A 214 -9.36 -3.65 -8.92
C LEU A 214 -10.30 -2.44 -8.96
N GLU A 215 -11.10 -2.31 -10.01
CA GLU A 215 -12.11 -1.26 -10.18
C GLU A 215 -13.03 -1.20 -8.95
N ARG A 216 -13.55 -2.35 -8.51
CA ARG A 216 -14.46 -2.41 -7.36
C ARG A 216 -13.79 -2.07 -6.05
N TYR A 217 -12.54 -2.50 -5.84
CA TYR A 217 -11.78 -2.07 -4.66
C TYR A 217 -11.58 -0.56 -4.63
N ILE A 218 -11.16 0.05 -5.75
CA ILE A 218 -10.95 1.49 -5.85
C ILE A 218 -12.27 2.22 -5.60
N ALA A 219 -13.36 1.77 -6.22
CA ALA A 219 -14.69 2.37 -6.01
C ALA A 219 -15.11 2.31 -4.53
N MET A 220 -14.99 1.16 -3.87
CA MET A 220 -15.34 1.02 -2.45
C MET A 220 -14.47 1.92 -1.55
N ALA A 221 -13.16 2.02 -1.81
CA ALA A 221 -12.27 2.89 -1.05
C ALA A 221 -12.62 4.37 -1.25
N THR A 222 -12.89 4.77 -2.50
CA THR A 222 -13.28 6.14 -2.85
C THR A 222 -14.64 6.51 -2.28
N GLU A 223 -15.64 5.62 -2.36
CA GLU A 223 -16.97 5.80 -1.75
C GLU A 223 -16.89 5.90 -0.23
N ALA A 224 -15.93 5.21 0.39
CA ALA A 224 -15.68 5.28 1.83
C ALA A 224 -14.85 6.49 2.27
N GLY A 225 -14.54 7.43 1.38
CA GLY A 225 -13.86 8.67 1.73
C GLY A 225 -12.34 8.56 1.85
N VAL A 226 -11.73 7.44 1.40
CA VAL A 226 -10.28 7.24 1.51
C VAL A 226 -9.55 8.15 0.53
N PRO A 227 -8.62 9.00 0.99
CA PRO A 227 -7.83 9.86 0.10
C PRO A 227 -7.00 9.04 -0.87
N GLN A 228 -7.16 9.29 -2.17
CA GLN A 228 -6.45 8.57 -3.22
C GLN A 228 -5.39 9.46 -3.85
N ALA A 229 -4.28 8.86 -4.28
CA ALA A 229 -3.29 9.54 -5.11
C ALA A 229 -3.06 8.75 -6.39
N VAL A 230 -3.11 9.45 -7.52
CA VAL A 230 -3.02 8.86 -8.87
C VAL A 230 -2.02 9.63 -9.72
N PHE A 231 -1.34 8.88 -10.58
CA PHE A 231 -0.38 9.37 -11.55
C PHE A 231 -0.91 9.04 -12.96
N PRO A 232 -1.67 9.93 -13.60
CA PRO A 232 -2.38 9.63 -14.85
C PRO A 232 -1.47 9.20 -16.00
N GLU A 233 -0.21 9.62 -15.99
CA GLU A 233 0.81 9.26 -16.98
C GLU A 233 1.11 7.74 -17.02
N GLY A 234 0.79 7.02 -15.93
CA GLY A 234 0.96 5.56 -15.83
C GLY A 234 2.41 5.08 -15.80
N GLY A 235 3.39 5.99 -15.79
CA GLY A 235 4.81 5.67 -15.77
C GLY A 235 5.66 6.91 -15.53
N LEU A 236 6.93 6.67 -15.18
CA LEU A 236 7.90 7.74 -14.99
C LEU A 236 8.18 8.44 -16.32
N THR A 237 8.32 9.76 -16.28
CA THR A 237 8.97 10.49 -17.37
C THR A 237 10.46 10.16 -17.46
N ARG A 238 11.04 10.27 -18.66
CA ARG A 238 12.48 10.02 -18.89
C ARG A 238 13.27 11.30 -19.15
N ASP A 239 12.59 12.34 -19.62
CA ASP A 239 13.13 13.65 -19.99
C ASP A 239 12.69 14.78 -19.05
N GLY A 240 11.81 14.48 -18.08
CA GLY A 240 11.27 15.46 -17.15
C GLY A 240 10.00 16.14 -17.64
N LEU A 241 9.55 15.90 -18.86
CA LEU A 241 8.33 16.48 -19.40
C LEU A 241 7.09 15.72 -18.92
N MET A 242 5.93 16.39 -18.94
CA MET A 242 4.65 15.72 -18.68
C MET A 242 4.30 14.82 -19.85
N ARG A 243 3.83 13.61 -19.56
CA ARG A 243 3.34 12.67 -20.57
C ARG A 243 1.82 12.78 -20.71
N GLU A 244 1.33 12.27 -21.82
CA GLU A 244 -0.11 12.10 -22.03
C GLU A 244 -0.71 11.17 -20.96
N PRO A 245 -1.85 11.56 -20.35
CA PRO A 245 -2.55 10.70 -19.42
C PRO A 245 -3.06 9.44 -20.14
N LYS A 246 -3.02 8.31 -19.45
CA LYS A 246 -3.52 7.03 -19.96
C LYS A 246 -4.85 6.70 -19.31
N LEU A 247 -5.77 6.18 -20.12
CA LEU A 247 -7.00 5.56 -19.64
C LEU A 247 -6.71 4.10 -19.23
N GLY A 248 -7.15 3.74 -18.02
CA GLY A 248 -7.11 2.37 -17.50
C GLY A 248 -6.02 2.15 -16.45
#